data_AF-A0A969N808-F1
#
_entry.id   AF-A0A969N808-F1
#
_cell.length_a   1.000
_cell.length_b   1.000
_cell.length_c   1.000
_cell.angle_alpha   90.00
_cell.angle_beta   90.00
_cell.angle_gamma   90.00
#
_symmetry.space_group_name_H-M   'P 1'
#
loop_
_entity.id
_entity.type
_entity.pdbx_description
1 polymer ?
#
loop_
_entity_poly.entity_id
_entity_poly.type
_entity_poly.pdbx_seq_one_letter_code
_entity_poly.pdbx_strand_id
1 'polypeptide(L)'
;MGRGWRRSTQTQAQIQQAQAQLQQQQSRLADTEVRAPFAGIVTQRFAVEGAFVAPTTTASDSTAASSSSILALAEGIEIRSEVPEAQISQIFEGQPVEIRASAYPDRVVRGQVNRIPPSTVVVREVTTFRVIVSPLAAADFLRIGMNVSVDFLGESLPAVLTIPSVALVTQDGQQGVIQWDPSLQQPIFQRVTTGVTQQGSTQVLTGLATGDRIFTSIPPGVNLEQLINQSGEE
;
A
#
# COMPACT_ATOMS: atom_id res chain seq x y z
N MET A 1 45.82 -20.56 58.00
CA MET A 1 45.84 -19.28 57.25
C MET A 1 44.49 -19.06 56.51
N GLY A 2 43.40 -18.70 57.21
CA GLY A 2 42.05 -18.67 56.58
C GLY A 2 41.11 -17.53 57.01
N ARG A 3 41.59 -16.58 57.85
CA ARG A 3 40.75 -15.50 58.40
C ARG A 3 40.85 -14.17 57.65
N GLY A 4 41.95 -13.90 56.94
CA GLY A 4 42.16 -12.65 56.19
C GLY A 4 41.38 -12.60 54.86
N TRP A 5 41.36 -13.71 54.11
CA TRP A 5 40.68 -13.81 52.82
C TRP A 5 39.16 -13.62 52.90
N ARG A 6 38.53 -14.19 53.94
CA ARG A 6 37.09 -14.03 54.20
C ARG A 6 36.67 -12.60 54.51
N ARG A 7 37.50 -11.82 55.21
CA ARG A 7 37.23 -10.39 55.47
C ARG A 7 37.36 -9.56 54.20
N SER A 8 38.39 -9.80 53.38
CA SER A 8 38.57 -9.10 52.10
C SER A 8 37.38 -9.31 51.16
N THR A 9 36.92 -10.57 51.00
CA THR A 9 35.74 -10.87 50.18
C THR A 9 34.46 -10.26 50.72
N GLN A 10 34.31 -10.17 52.05
CA GLN A 10 33.13 -9.59 52.68
C GLN A 10 33.09 -8.07 52.55
N THR A 11 34.22 -7.38 52.70
CA THR A 11 34.31 -5.94 52.44
C THR A 11 34.11 -5.63 50.95
N GLN A 12 34.66 -6.44 50.04
CA GLN A 12 34.43 -6.32 48.60
C GLN A 12 32.94 -6.45 48.25
N ALA A 13 32.26 -7.45 48.83
CA ALA A 13 30.83 -7.66 48.65
C ALA A 13 29.98 -6.50 49.19
N GLN A 14 30.36 -5.92 50.35
CA GLN A 14 29.69 -4.75 50.90
C GLN A 14 29.87 -3.51 50.00
N ILE A 15 31.06 -3.30 49.44
CA ILE A 15 31.31 -2.21 48.49
C ILE A 15 30.46 -2.41 47.23
N GLN A 16 30.42 -3.61 46.67
CA GLN A 16 29.58 -3.92 45.50
C GLN A 16 28.08 -3.69 45.79
N GLN A 17 27.60 -4.10 46.97
CA GLN A 17 26.22 -3.87 47.36
C GLN A 17 25.90 -2.38 47.50
N ALA A 18 26.79 -1.61 48.13
CA ALA A 18 26.63 -0.16 48.27
C ALA A 18 26.66 0.56 46.91
N GLN A 19 27.53 0.12 45.99
CA GLN A 19 27.58 0.64 44.61
C GLN A 19 26.30 0.32 43.84
N ALA A 20 25.80 -0.92 43.93
CA ALA A 20 24.54 -1.30 43.29
C ALA A 20 23.34 -0.50 43.83
N GLN A 21 23.33 -0.23 45.14
CA GLN A 21 22.33 0.64 45.76
C GLN A 21 22.43 2.08 45.26
N LEU A 22 23.64 2.63 45.16
CA LEU A 22 23.85 3.99 44.60
C LEU A 22 23.32 4.07 43.17
N GLN A 23 23.67 3.11 42.32
CA GLN A 23 23.22 3.06 40.93
C GLN A 23 21.70 2.92 40.84
N GLN A 24 21.08 2.13 41.71
CA GLN A 24 19.63 1.99 41.78
C GLN A 24 18.95 3.33 42.15
N GLN A 25 19.48 4.06 43.14
CA GLN A 25 18.91 5.36 43.52
C GLN A 25 19.13 6.42 42.43
N GLN A 26 20.26 6.38 41.74
CA GLN A 26 20.52 7.25 40.58
C GLN A 26 19.54 6.97 39.43
N SER A 27 19.26 5.70 39.13
CA SER A 27 18.25 5.32 38.13
C SER A 27 16.87 5.83 38.52
N ARG A 28 16.45 5.65 39.78
CA ARG A 28 15.15 6.15 40.27
C ARG A 28 15.03 7.66 40.17
N LEU A 29 16.12 8.40 40.39
CA LEU A 29 16.14 9.85 40.24
C LEU A 29 16.02 10.22 38.76
N ALA A 30 16.74 9.54 37.87
CA ALA A 30 16.60 9.74 36.42
C ALA A 30 15.18 9.46 35.93
N ASP A 31 14.52 8.42 36.47
CA ASP A 31 13.13 8.06 36.13
C ASP A 31 12.10 9.12 36.55
N THR A 32 12.48 10.08 37.41
CA THR A 32 11.61 11.24 37.73
C THR A 32 11.54 12.27 36.62
N GLU A 33 12.51 12.27 35.69
CA GLU A 33 12.54 13.19 34.55
C GLU A 33 12.21 12.44 33.26
N VAL A 34 10.97 12.58 32.79
CA VAL A 34 10.54 11.97 31.53
C VAL A 34 10.96 12.84 30.36
N ARG A 35 11.91 12.35 29.56
CA ARG A 35 12.41 13.01 28.35
C ARG A 35 11.82 12.36 27.10
N ALA A 36 11.66 13.14 26.03
CA ALA A 36 11.27 12.62 24.74
C ALA A 36 12.38 11.70 24.18
N PRO A 37 12.08 10.46 23.78
CA PRO A 37 13.09 9.55 23.22
C PRO A 37 13.56 9.97 21.82
N PHE A 38 12.78 10.80 21.11
CA PHE A 38 13.10 11.35 19.79
C PHE A 38 12.45 12.73 19.61
N ALA A 39 12.93 13.49 18.62
CA ALA A 39 12.35 14.77 18.24
C ALA A 39 11.05 14.55 17.45
N GLY A 40 9.98 15.27 17.80
CA GLY A 40 8.70 15.08 17.13
C GLY A 40 7.64 16.06 17.61
N ILE A 41 6.40 15.82 17.23
CA ILE A 41 5.25 16.63 17.60
C ILE A 41 4.46 15.89 18.69
N VAL A 42 4.10 16.61 19.77
CA VAL A 42 3.18 16.09 20.78
C VAL A 42 1.78 16.02 20.17
N THR A 43 1.27 14.81 19.95
CA THR A 43 -0.07 14.58 19.37
C THR A 43 -1.15 14.53 20.43
N GLN A 44 -0.84 14.00 21.62
CA GLN A 44 -1.78 13.90 22.74
C GLN A 44 -1.04 14.10 24.07
N ARG A 45 -1.73 14.71 25.03
CA ARG A 45 -1.28 14.84 26.42
C ARG A 45 -2.30 14.19 27.34
N PHE A 46 -1.86 13.17 28.07
CA PHE A 46 -2.72 12.36 28.92
C PHE A 46 -2.60 12.74 30.40
N ALA A 47 -1.42 13.20 30.84
CA ALA A 47 -1.18 13.64 32.20
C ALA A 47 -1.14 15.17 32.29
N VAL A 48 -1.70 15.70 33.38
CA VAL A 48 -1.63 17.10 33.77
C VAL A 48 -1.00 17.20 35.16
N GLU A 49 -0.65 18.41 35.59
CA GLU A 49 -0.11 18.63 36.92
C GLU A 49 -1.06 18.07 38.00
N GLY A 50 -0.50 17.32 38.95
CA GLY A 50 -1.26 16.62 39.99
C GLY A 50 -1.85 15.27 39.59
N ALA A 51 -1.74 14.85 38.31
CA ALA A 51 -2.15 13.52 37.89
C ALA A 51 -1.21 12.43 38.46
N PHE A 52 -1.79 11.33 38.91
CA PHE A 52 -1.04 10.16 39.34
C PHE A 52 -0.73 9.27 38.13
N VAL A 53 0.57 9.08 37.84
CA VAL A 53 1.05 8.21 36.75
C VAL A 53 1.74 7.02 37.37
N ALA A 54 1.24 5.81 37.09
CA ALA A 54 1.84 4.58 37.59
C ALA A 54 2.85 4.02 36.57
N PRO A 55 4.02 3.53 37.00
CA PRO A 55 4.89 2.76 36.12
C PRO A 55 4.21 1.42 35.81
N THR A 56 3.52 1.33 34.67
CA THR A 56 2.93 0.08 34.19
C THR A 56 3.67 -0.40 32.94
N THR A 57 3.76 -1.72 32.78
CA THR A 57 4.44 -2.39 31.65
C THR A 57 3.52 -2.61 30.44
N THR A 58 2.35 -1.99 30.40
CA THR A 58 1.33 -2.36 29.43
C THR A 58 1.46 -1.52 28.15
N ALA A 59 2.34 -1.98 27.26
CA ALA A 59 2.30 -1.66 25.83
C ALA A 59 1.06 -2.35 25.21
N SER A 60 -0.13 -1.78 25.41
CA SER A 60 -1.35 -2.29 24.79
C SER A 60 -2.04 -1.20 23.98
N ASP A 61 -2.42 -1.56 22.76
CA ASP A 61 -3.15 -0.73 21.78
C ASP A 61 -4.56 -0.30 22.24
N SER A 62 -4.93 -0.54 23.50
CA SER A 62 -6.22 -0.14 24.04
C SER A 62 -6.14 1.26 24.67
N THR A 63 -7.11 2.09 24.32
CA THR A 63 -7.38 3.44 24.88
C THR A 63 -7.59 3.46 26.40
N ALA A 64 -7.49 2.32 27.09
CA ALA A 64 -7.56 2.18 28.54
C ALA A 64 -6.18 2.30 29.25
N ALA A 65 -5.08 2.44 28.51
CA ALA A 65 -3.74 2.72 29.05
C ALA A 65 -3.53 4.20 29.47
N SER A 66 -4.59 4.92 29.79
CA SER A 66 -4.57 6.35 30.14
C SER A 66 -3.84 6.66 31.46
N SER A 67 -3.52 5.65 32.28
CA SER A 67 -2.89 5.83 33.59
C SER A 67 -1.36 5.77 33.59
N SER A 68 -0.72 5.42 32.47
CA SER A 68 0.75 5.31 32.37
C SER A 68 1.37 6.14 31.24
N SER A 69 0.58 6.54 30.24
CA SER A 69 1.06 7.41 29.17
C SER A 69 1.03 8.87 29.63
N ILE A 70 2.10 9.64 29.37
CA ILE A 70 2.16 11.08 29.71
C ILE A 70 1.88 11.91 28.45
N LEU A 71 2.60 11.60 27.37
CA LEU A 71 2.54 12.28 26.08
C LEU A 71 2.60 11.24 24.96
N ALA A 72 1.88 11.47 23.87
CA ALA A 72 2.10 10.79 22.60
C ALA A 72 2.93 11.71 21.70
N LEU A 73 4.00 11.17 21.13
CA LEU A 73 4.88 11.84 20.18
C LEU A 73 4.72 11.18 18.81
N ALA A 74 4.70 11.98 17.75
CA ALA A 74 4.72 11.49 16.39
C ALA A 74 5.81 12.19 15.57
N GLU A 75 6.43 11.41 14.69
CA GLU A 75 7.38 11.87 13.69
C GLU A 75 6.93 11.32 12.33
N GLY A 76 6.82 12.19 11.33
CA GLY A 76 6.37 11.81 10.00
C GLY A 76 4.88 11.43 9.92
N ILE A 77 4.46 11.09 8.70
CA ILE A 77 3.12 10.59 8.40
C ILE A 77 3.28 9.35 7.53
N GLU A 78 2.66 8.26 7.96
CA GLU A 78 2.51 7.04 7.18
C GLU A 78 1.04 6.80 6.88
N ILE A 79 0.75 6.38 5.65
CA ILE A 79 -0.58 5.98 5.23
C ILE A 79 -0.68 4.47 5.30
N ARG A 80 -1.71 3.97 5.98
CA ARG A 80 -2.04 2.55 6.04
C ARG A 80 -3.21 2.29 5.10
N SER A 81 -2.94 1.64 3.99
CA SER A 81 -3.96 1.24 3.02
C SER A 81 -4.36 -0.21 3.23
N GLU A 82 -5.66 -0.48 3.16
CA GLU A 82 -6.25 -1.81 3.27
C GLU A 82 -6.52 -2.35 1.87
N VAL A 83 -5.79 -3.39 1.46
CA VAL A 83 -5.89 -4.00 0.14
C VAL A 83 -6.40 -5.43 0.24
N PRO A 84 -7.48 -5.80 -0.46
CA PRO A 84 -7.97 -7.17 -0.48
C PRO A 84 -6.92 -8.16 -0.99
N GLU A 85 -6.90 -9.37 -0.42
CA GLU A 85 -5.97 -10.44 -0.82
C GLU A 85 -6.00 -10.73 -2.33
N ALA A 86 -7.16 -10.64 -2.99
CA ALA A 86 -7.28 -10.89 -4.43
C ALA A 86 -6.48 -9.90 -5.31
N GLN A 87 -6.11 -8.73 -4.79
CA GLN A 87 -5.43 -7.66 -5.54
C GLN A 87 -3.97 -7.47 -5.13
N ILE A 88 -3.51 -8.12 -4.05
CA ILE A 88 -2.16 -7.92 -3.52
C ILE A 88 -1.06 -8.33 -4.51
N SER A 89 -1.35 -9.25 -5.43
CA SER A 89 -0.41 -9.71 -6.46
C SER A 89 0.00 -8.61 -7.45
N GLN A 90 -0.77 -7.53 -7.55
CA GLN A 90 -0.49 -6.39 -8.43
C GLN A 90 0.28 -5.27 -7.73
N ILE A 91 0.49 -5.38 -6.41
CA ILE A 91 1.12 -4.34 -5.60
C ILE A 91 2.52 -4.79 -5.20
N PHE A 92 3.50 -3.91 -5.38
CA PHE A 92 4.90 -4.19 -5.06
C PHE A 92 5.54 -3.01 -4.31
N GLU A 93 6.60 -3.31 -3.57
CA GLU A 93 7.37 -2.30 -2.85
C GLU A 93 8.03 -1.32 -3.83
N GLY A 94 7.98 -0.02 -3.52
CA GLY A 94 8.44 1.05 -4.41
C GLY A 94 7.44 1.47 -5.48
N GLN A 95 6.27 0.83 -5.57
CA GLN A 95 5.23 1.25 -6.54
C GLN A 95 4.79 2.70 -6.29
N PRO A 96 4.71 3.55 -7.33
CA PRO A 96 4.22 4.91 -7.20
C PRO A 96 2.73 4.93 -6.91
N VAL A 97 2.30 5.84 -6.04
CA VAL A 97 0.88 5.97 -5.66
C VAL A 97 0.46 7.43 -5.60
N GLU A 98 -0.83 7.66 -5.82
CA GLU A 98 -1.47 8.96 -5.59
C GLU A 98 -2.32 8.89 -4.32
N ILE A 99 -2.12 9.84 -3.42
CA ILE A 99 -2.81 9.93 -2.13
C ILE A 99 -3.73 11.14 -2.16
N ARG A 100 -5.00 10.93 -1.81
CA ARG A 100 -6.03 11.97 -1.73
C ARG A 100 -6.66 11.97 -0.35
N ALA A 101 -6.64 13.10 0.33
CA ALA A 101 -7.31 13.21 1.63
C ALA A 101 -8.80 13.42 1.43
N SER A 102 -9.64 12.72 2.23
CA SER A 102 -11.10 12.88 2.13
C SER A 102 -11.57 14.32 2.38
N ALA A 103 -10.80 15.07 3.18
CA ALA A 103 -11.07 16.49 3.46
C ALA A 103 -10.59 17.44 2.35
N TYR A 104 -9.70 16.99 1.46
CA TYR A 104 -9.11 17.79 0.38
C TYR A 104 -9.02 16.97 -0.91
N PRO A 105 -10.17 16.66 -1.55
CA PRO A 105 -10.20 15.79 -2.73
C PRO A 105 -9.44 16.37 -3.94
N ASP A 106 -9.34 17.70 -4.03
CA ASP A 106 -8.64 18.40 -5.13
C ASP A 106 -7.12 18.38 -4.99
N ARG A 107 -6.58 17.94 -3.83
CA ARG A 107 -5.15 17.93 -3.56
C ARG A 107 -4.61 16.50 -3.60
N VAL A 108 -3.85 16.21 -4.65
CA VAL A 108 -3.16 14.94 -4.84
C VAL A 108 -1.73 15.04 -4.32
N VAL A 109 -1.33 14.09 -3.49
CA VAL A 109 0.04 13.93 -3.01
C VAL A 109 0.63 12.68 -3.62
N ARG A 110 1.82 12.81 -4.22
CA ARG A 110 2.55 11.65 -4.73
C ARG A 110 3.24 10.94 -3.58
N GLY A 111 3.12 9.62 -3.55
CA GLY A 111 3.75 8.74 -2.58
C GLY A 111 4.36 7.52 -3.26
N GLN A 112 4.92 6.65 -2.44
CA GLN A 112 5.35 5.32 -2.85
C GLN A 112 5.01 4.28 -1.79
N VAL A 113 4.82 3.03 -2.22
CA VAL A 113 4.71 1.90 -1.31
C VAL A 113 6.05 1.71 -0.60
N ASN A 114 6.06 1.90 0.71
CA ASN A 114 7.27 1.73 1.52
C ASN A 114 7.48 0.25 1.86
N ARG A 115 6.42 -0.42 2.34
CA ARG A 115 6.50 -1.81 2.77
C ARG A 115 5.15 -2.50 2.73
N ILE A 116 5.20 -3.80 2.45
CA ILE A 116 4.04 -4.70 2.56
C ILE A 116 4.32 -5.72 3.67
N PRO A 117 3.76 -5.55 4.88
CA PRO A 117 3.80 -6.56 5.93
C PRO A 117 3.26 -7.90 5.43
N PRO A 118 3.91 -9.04 5.73
CA PRO A 118 3.48 -10.36 5.26
C PRO A 118 2.27 -10.91 6.01
N SER A 119 1.66 -10.15 6.93
CA SER A 119 0.54 -10.56 7.76
C SER A 119 -0.78 -10.01 7.23
N THR A 120 -1.80 -10.85 7.17
CA THR A 120 -3.17 -10.43 6.86
C THR A 120 -3.92 -10.01 8.12
N VAL A 121 -4.91 -9.14 7.94
CA VAL A 121 -5.88 -8.74 8.96
C VAL A 121 -7.29 -8.96 8.41
N VAL A 122 -8.20 -9.46 9.24
CA VAL A 122 -9.60 -9.56 8.87
C VAL A 122 -10.28 -8.26 9.26
N VAL A 123 -10.64 -7.46 8.26
CA VAL A 123 -11.35 -6.20 8.45
C VAL A 123 -12.72 -6.36 7.82
N ARG A 124 -13.79 -6.23 8.63
CA ARG A 124 -15.18 -6.40 8.16
C ARG A 124 -15.41 -7.72 7.43
N GLU A 125 -14.91 -8.83 8.00
CA GLU A 125 -15.02 -10.18 7.44
C GLU A 125 -14.27 -10.39 6.11
N VAL A 126 -13.43 -9.43 5.69
CA VAL A 126 -12.60 -9.53 4.48
C VAL A 126 -11.12 -9.65 4.86
N THR A 127 -10.46 -10.71 4.38
CA THR A 127 -9.01 -10.89 4.51
C THR A 127 -8.27 -9.85 3.67
N THR A 128 -7.49 -9.01 4.36
CA THR A 128 -6.90 -7.81 3.78
C THR A 128 -5.44 -7.70 4.20
N PHE A 129 -4.59 -7.22 3.29
CA PHE A 129 -3.22 -6.82 3.57
C PHE A 129 -3.13 -5.33 3.90
N ARG A 130 -2.33 -4.99 4.90
CA ARG A 130 -2.09 -3.59 5.28
C ARG A 130 -0.85 -3.07 4.58
N VAL A 131 -1.01 -2.33 3.48
CA VAL A 131 0.10 -1.73 2.75
C VAL A 131 0.50 -0.41 3.39
N ILE A 132 1.79 -0.21 3.64
CA ILE A 132 2.34 1.02 4.21
C ILE A 132 2.86 1.90 3.07
N VAL A 133 2.32 3.10 2.98
CA VAL A 133 2.64 4.09 1.95
C VAL A 133 3.23 5.34 2.61
N SER A 134 4.30 5.85 2.03
CA SER A 134 4.95 7.09 2.47
C SER A 134 4.79 8.18 1.42
N PRO A 135 4.38 9.41 1.81
CA PRO A 135 4.35 10.54 0.89
C PRO A 135 5.79 10.95 0.53
N LEU A 136 6.02 11.31 -0.73
CA LEU A 136 7.35 11.73 -1.21
C LEU A 136 7.69 13.18 -0.84
N ALA A 137 6.68 13.99 -0.55
CA ALA A 137 6.82 15.38 -0.16
C ALA A 137 6.03 15.66 1.11
N ALA A 138 6.51 16.63 1.90
CA ALA A 138 5.77 17.13 3.04
C ALA A 138 4.43 17.72 2.56
N ALA A 139 3.34 17.26 3.16
CA ALA A 139 1.99 17.74 2.86
C ALA A 139 1.39 18.31 4.14
N ASP A 140 1.47 19.63 4.32
CA ASP A 140 1.04 20.32 5.55
C ASP A 140 -0.46 20.15 5.88
N PHE A 141 -1.25 19.79 4.88
CA PHE A 141 -2.68 19.55 5.01
C PHE A 141 -3.01 18.11 5.45
N LEU A 142 -2.06 17.16 5.31
CA LEU A 142 -2.22 15.81 5.84
C LEU A 142 -1.96 15.84 7.34
N ARG A 143 -2.91 15.29 8.10
CA ARG A 143 -2.85 15.16 9.55
C ARG A 143 -3.08 13.71 9.94
N ILE A 144 -2.49 13.32 11.06
CA ILE A 144 -2.66 11.98 11.63
C ILE A 144 -4.15 11.79 11.99
N GLY A 145 -4.70 10.63 11.65
CA GLY A 145 -6.12 10.30 11.88
C GLY A 145 -7.07 10.71 10.74
N MET A 146 -6.58 11.32 9.66
CA MET A 146 -7.41 11.59 8.48
C MET A 146 -7.65 10.33 7.66
N ASN A 147 -8.86 10.20 7.09
CA ASN A 147 -9.15 9.19 6.08
C ASN A 147 -8.62 9.65 4.72
N VAL A 148 -7.90 8.77 4.04
CA VAL A 148 -7.31 9.02 2.73
C VAL A 148 -7.66 7.90 1.76
N SER A 149 -7.75 8.24 0.49
CA SER A 149 -7.82 7.29 -0.62
C SER A 149 -6.43 7.18 -1.25
N VAL A 150 -6.02 5.96 -1.57
CA VAL A 150 -4.74 5.68 -2.22
C VAL A 150 -5.01 4.99 -3.55
N ASP A 151 -4.57 5.61 -4.62
CA ASP A 151 -4.61 5.07 -5.97
C ASP A 151 -3.24 4.49 -6.30
N PHE A 152 -3.16 3.17 -6.44
CA PHE A 152 -1.93 2.47 -6.82
C PHE A 152 -1.74 2.59 -8.33
N LEU A 153 -0.67 3.26 -8.76
CA LEU A 153 -0.40 3.43 -10.18
C LEU A 153 0.21 2.14 -10.71
N GLY A 154 -0.51 1.47 -11.60
CA GLY A 154 -0.03 0.30 -12.32
C GLY A 154 1.09 0.64 -13.30
N GLU A 155 1.72 -0.39 -13.86
CA GLU A 155 2.71 -0.23 -14.90
C GLU A 155 2.06 0.39 -16.16
N SER A 156 2.57 1.54 -16.59
CA SER A 156 2.18 2.11 -17.87
C SER A 156 2.92 1.34 -18.95
N LEU A 157 2.19 0.54 -19.73
CA LEU A 157 2.75 -0.16 -20.88
C LEU A 157 2.94 0.87 -22.01
N PRO A 158 4.18 1.24 -22.38
CA PRO A 158 4.39 2.19 -23.46
C PRO A 158 4.03 1.56 -24.80
N ALA A 159 3.33 2.33 -25.66
CA ALA A 159 3.01 1.97 -27.04
C ALA A 159 2.21 0.67 -27.23
N VAL A 160 1.14 0.49 -26.46
CA VAL A 160 0.20 -0.61 -26.65
C VAL A 160 -0.85 -0.24 -27.69
N LEU A 161 -1.08 -1.12 -28.66
CA LEU A 161 -2.21 -1.01 -29.57
C LEU A 161 -3.50 -1.33 -28.82
N THR A 162 -4.40 -0.35 -28.71
CA THR A 162 -5.72 -0.52 -28.12
C THR A 162 -6.79 -0.32 -29.16
N ILE A 163 -7.85 -1.12 -29.04
CA ILE A 163 -9.06 -0.99 -29.85
C ILE A 163 -10.25 -0.70 -28.93
N PRO A 164 -11.27 0.03 -29.38
CA PRO A 164 -12.52 0.13 -28.65
C PRO A 164 -13.09 -1.27 -28.41
N SER A 165 -13.49 -1.60 -27.18
CA SER A 165 -14.00 -2.93 -26.85
C SER A 165 -15.27 -3.30 -27.65
N VAL A 166 -16.00 -2.31 -28.15
CA VAL A 166 -17.17 -2.48 -29.04
C VAL A 166 -16.82 -3.02 -30.43
N ALA A 167 -15.55 -2.87 -30.86
CA ALA A 167 -15.05 -3.40 -32.12
C ALA A 167 -14.66 -4.89 -32.03
N LEU A 168 -14.53 -5.41 -30.80
CA LEU A 168 -14.19 -6.81 -30.56
C LEU A 168 -15.42 -7.67 -30.79
N VAL A 169 -15.28 -8.66 -31.66
CA VAL A 169 -16.33 -9.60 -31.99
C VAL A 169 -15.91 -10.99 -31.54
N THR A 170 -16.80 -11.69 -30.85
CA THR A 170 -16.57 -13.07 -30.41
C THR A 170 -17.53 -13.99 -31.15
N GLN A 171 -17.00 -14.96 -31.88
CA GLN A 171 -17.80 -15.98 -32.57
C GLN A 171 -17.08 -17.32 -32.48
N ASP A 172 -17.83 -18.38 -32.15
CA ASP A 172 -17.30 -19.74 -31.93
C ASP A 172 -16.12 -19.84 -30.95
N GLY A 173 -16.13 -18.98 -29.91
CA GLY A 173 -15.08 -18.92 -28.89
C GLY A 173 -13.79 -18.24 -29.35
N GLN A 174 -13.74 -17.71 -30.56
CA GLN A 174 -12.60 -16.95 -31.09
C GLN A 174 -12.90 -15.45 -31.05
N GLN A 175 -11.95 -14.69 -30.52
CA GLN A 175 -12.01 -13.23 -30.47
C GLN A 175 -11.29 -12.65 -31.67
N GLY A 176 -11.93 -11.71 -32.34
CA GLY A 176 -11.41 -11.08 -33.55
C GLY A 176 -11.98 -9.70 -33.76
N VAL A 177 -11.48 -9.02 -34.78
CA VAL A 177 -12.01 -7.75 -35.27
C VAL A 177 -12.35 -7.87 -36.74
N ILE A 178 -13.25 -7.03 -37.20
CA ILE A 178 -13.51 -6.91 -38.63
C ILE A 178 -12.61 -5.80 -39.18
N GLN A 179 -11.73 -6.15 -40.10
CA GLN A 179 -10.86 -5.21 -40.81
C GLN A 179 -11.37 -5.00 -42.23
N TRP A 180 -11.18 -3.81 -42.78
CA TRP A 180 -11.37 -3.59 -44.20
C TRP A 180 -10.13 -3.99 -44.99
N ASP A 181 -10.24 -4.99 -45.88
CA ASP A 181 -9.17 -5.33 -46.81
C ASP A 181 -9.26 -4.46 -48.08
N PRO A 182 -8.29 -3.56 -48.34
CA PRO A 182 -8.30 -2.72 -49.52
C PRO A 182 -8.10 -3.49 -50.83
N SER A 183 -7.50 -4.69 -50.79
CA SER A 183 -7.20 -5.52 -51.96
C SER A 183 -8.45 -6.28 -52.44
N LEU A 184 -9.23 -6.80 -51.50
CA LEU A 184 -10.46 -7.54 -51.77
C LEU A 184 -11.71 -6.65 -51.78
N GLN A 185 -11.58 -5.39 -51.34
CA GLN A 185 -12.70 -4.45 -51.12
C GLN A 185 -13.83 -5.03 -50.26
N GLN A 186 -13.48 -5.83 -49.26
CA GLN A 186 -14.44 -6.55 -48.41
C GLN A 186 -14.01 -6.54 -46.94
N PRO A 187 -14.96 -6.61 -45.99
CA PRO A 187 -14.66 -6.82 -44.59
C PRO A 187 -14.14 -8.24 -44.37
N ILE A 188 -13.03 -8.40 -43.67
CA ILE A 188 -12.47 -9.71 -43.29
C ILE A 188 -12.43 -9.85 -41.77
N PHE A 189 -12.61 -11.08 -41.28
CA PHE A 189 -12.46 -11.37 -39.85
C PHE A 189 -10.99 -11.65 -39.54
N GLN A 190 -10.36 -10.75 -38.80
CA GLN A 190 -8.99 -10.89 -38.34
C GLN A 190 -8.98 -11.37 -36.89
N ARG A 191 -8.40 -12.55 -36.65
CA ARG A 191 -8.22 -13.08 -35.30
C ARG A 191 -7.21 -12.22 -34.54
N VAL A 192 -7.56 -11.84 -33.31
CA VAL A 192 -6.68 -11.05 -32.45
C VAL A 192 -6.55 -11.70 -31.08
N THR A 193 -5.34 -11.62 -30.50
CA THR A 193 -5.14 -11.98 -29.10
C THR A 193 -5.25 -10.71 -28.27
N THR A 194 -6.22 -10.65 -27.37
CA THR A 194 -6.45 -9.49 -26.52
C THR A 194 -5.80 -9.63 -25.15
N GLY A 195 -5.39 -8.51 -24.57
CA GLY A 195 -4.87 -8.39 -23.21
C GLY A 195 -5.84 -7.66 -22.29
N VAL A 196 -5.31 -6.74 -21.48
CA VAL A 196 -6.08 -5.99 -20.47
C VAL A 196 -7.14 -5.11 -21.14
N THR A 197 -8.34 -5.09 -20.55
CA THR A 197 -9.42 -4.16 -20.95
C THR A 197 -9.58 -3.09 -19.88
N GLN A 198 -9.48 -1.83 -20.27
CA GLN A 198 -9.57 -0.69 -19.36
C GLN A 198 -10.35 0.46 -20.03
N GLN A 199 -11.32 1.03 -19.29
CA GLN A 199 -12.12 2.19 -19.71
C GLN A 199 -12.73 2.08 -21.13
N GLY A 200 -13.22 0.88 -21.50
CA GLY A 200 -13.86 0.64 -22.80
C GLY A 200 -12.90 0.47 -23.97
N SER A 201 -11.59 0.38 -23.70
CA SER A 201 -10.56 0.00 -24.65
C SER A 201 -9.95 -1.34 -24.25
N THR A 202 -9.69 -2.20 -25.24
CA THR A 202 -9.05 -3.50 -25.06
C THR A 202 -7.69 -3.48 -25.73
N GLN A 203 -6.66 -3.90 -24.98
CA GLN A 203 -5.31 -4.10 -25.50
C GLN A 203 -5.30 -5.25 -26.51
N VAL A 204 -4.62 -5.06 -27.64
CA VAL A 204 -4.35 -6.11 -28.63
C VAL A 204 -2.86 -6.47 -28.54
N LEU A 205 -2.59 -7.74 -28.26
CA LEU A 205 -1.23 -8.29 -28.16
C LEU A 205 -0.71 -8.72 -29.53
N THR A 206 -1.55 -9.39 -30.33
CA THR A 206 -1.21 -9.87 -31.67
C THR A 206 -2.42 -9.82 -32.59
N GLY A 207 -2.17 -9.76 -33.89
CA GLY A 207 -3.20 -9.85 -34.93
C GLY A 207 -3.61 -8.51 -35.57
N LEU A 208 -3.07 -7.38 -35.11
CA LEU A 208 -3.28 -6.07 -35.72
C LEU A 208 -2.00 -5.24 -35.70
N ALA A 209 -1.84 -4.37 -36.70
CA ALA A 209 -0.78 -3.39 -36.80
C ALA A 209 -1.31 -1.97 -36.57
N THR A 210 -0.39 -1.06 -36.20
CA THR A 210 -0.73 0.36 -36.04
C THR A 210 -1.07 0.96 -37.41
N GLY A 211 -2.27 1.54 -37.53
CA GLY A 211 -2.79 2.13 -38.77
C GLY A 211 -3.89 1.32 -39.46
N ASP A 212 -4.16 0.10 -38.98
CA ASP A 212 -5.23 -0.74 -39.49
C ASP A 212 -6.61 -0.14 -39.23
N ARG A 213 -7.46 -0.12 -40.27
CA ARG A 213 -8.84 0.37 -40.17
C ARG A 213 -9.76 -0.78 -39.81
N ILE A 214 -10.26 -0.75 -38.58
CA ILE A 214 -11.24 -1.70 -38.07
C ILE A 214 -12.63 -1.09 -38.02
N PHE A 215 -13.66 -1.94 -38.10
CA PHE A 215 -15.02 -1.53 -37.89
C PHE A 215 -15.35 -1.48 -36.39
N THR A 216 -15.97 -0.39 -35.93
CA THR A 216 -16.39 -0.20 -34.53
C THR A 216 -17.73 -0.86 -34.19
N SER A 217 -18.42 -1.37 -35.21
CA SER A 217 -19.68 -2.10 -35.11
C SER A 217 -19.82 -3.01 -36.33
N ILE A 218 -20.56 -4.11 -36.20
CA ILE A 218 -20.86 -5.01 -37.33
C ILE A 218 -21.59 -4.20 -38.41
N PRO A 219 -21.06 -4.10 -39.64
CA PRO A 219 -21.71 -3.35 -40.70
C PRO A 219 -23.07 -3.97 -41.07
N PRO A 220 -24.10 -3.15 -41.34
CA PRO A 220 -25.41 -3.67 -41.73
C PRO A 220 -25.31 -4.50 -43.02
N GLY A 221 -25.82 -5.73 -42.99
CA GLY A 221 -25.81 -6.66 -44.13
C GLY A 221 -24.65 -7.65 -44.19
N VAL A 222 -23.74 -7.65 -43.20
CA VAL A 222 -22.61 -8.58 -43.13
C VAL A 222 -22.94 -9.75 -42.20
N ASN A 223 -22.92 -10.98 -42.72
CA ASN A 223 -23.03 -12.20 -41.90
C ASN A 223 -21.64 -12.62 -41.42
N LEU A 224 -21.48 -12.59 -40.10
CA LEU A 224 -20.24 -12.89 -39.41
C LEU A 224 -19.71 -14.30 -39.71
N GLU A 225 -20.62 -15.28 -39.82
CA GLU A 225 -20.32 -16.68 -40.19
C GLU A 225 -19.65 -16.82 -41.58
N GLN A 226 -19.99 -15.94 -42.54
CA GLN A 226 -19.45 -16.02 -43.90
C GLN A 226 -18.00 -15.52 -43.96
N LEU A 227 -17.66 -14.50 -43.17
CA LEU A 227 -16.32 -13.94 -43.13
C LEU A 227 -15.32 -14.85 -42.42
N ILE A 228 -15.77 -15.57 -41.39
CA ILE A 228 -14.92 -16.52 -40.66
C ILE A 228 -14.58 -17.72 -41.53
N ASN A 229 -15.55 -18.27 -42.25
CA ASN A 229 -15.33 -19.43 -43.12
C ASN A 229 -14.39 -19.10 -44.29
N GLN A 230 -14.48 -17.90 -44.87
CA GLN A 230 -13.57 -17.47 -45.94
C GLN A 230 -12.12 -17.27 -45.48
N SER A 231 -11.91 -16.89 -44.20
CA SER A 231 -10.55 -16.73 -43.62
C SER A 231 -9.88 -18.05 -43.20
N GLY A 232 -10.59 -19.18 -43.28
CA GLY A 232 -10.12 -20.50 -42.88
C GLY A 232 -9.77 -21.45 -44.03
N GLU A 233 -9.90 -21.00 -45.29
CA GLU A 233 -9.68 -21.81 -46.50
C GLU A 233 -8.31 -21.59 -47.19
N GLU A 234 -7.33 -20.95 -46.53
CA GLU A 234 -5.91 -20.94 -46.96
C GLU A 234 -4.98 -21.70 -46.02
#